data_AF-A0A842Q259-F1
#
_entry.id   AF-A0A842Q259-F1
#
_cell.length_a   1.000
_cell.length_b   1.000
_cell.length_c   1.000
_cell.angle_alpha   90.00
_cell.angle_beta   90.00
_cell.angle_gamma   90.00
#
_symmetry.space_group_name_H-M   'P 1'
#
loop_
_entity.id
_entity.type
_entity.pdbx_description
1 polymer ?
#
loop_
_entity_poly.entity_id
_entity_poly.type
_entity_poly.pdbx_seq_one_letter_code
_entity_poly.pdbx_strand_id
1 'polypeptide(L)'
;MTSTSYQQPPFFDIEEGSRCITYEAAENTITIDCDHASFGDVIRTIHNRSILEKLEQDGEYLLKANLRVADGITFEMSSDKDGLQYLKIAGTNGIIVHGKKHIDGVKITSWDASSNDVVQQDRNGSVGRGYIQFDASRGSEITISEFAYLGYNELGRRGFDLHGEGASSFGYGPSSDMIIRGSKFHHMWRAFYSTGAYNITIDRSEFHHNLNYAVDPHSGSHDMNITNNWVHHNSIGIICSLNCTNMLIEGNKVENNVRAGIFFSRNMTDSIARNN
;
A
#
# COMPACT_ATOMS: atom_id res chain seq x y z
N MET A 1 35.45 42.05 36.01
CA MET A 1 34.14 41.35 36.04
C MET A 1 33.76 41.09 34.59
N THR A 2 34.04 39.89 34.10
CA THR A 2 33.76 39.47 32.71
C THR A 2 32.77 38.32 32.80
N SER A 3 31.50 38.57 32.47
CA SER A 3 30.45 37.56 32.46
C SER A 3 30.54 36.77 31.16
N THR A 4 30.98 35.51 31.25
CA THR A 4 30.91 34.55 30.15
C THR A 4 29.47 34.06 30.05
N SER A 5 28.78 34.45 28.99
CA SER A 5 27.49 33.91 28.57
C SER A 5 27.72 32.49 28.02
N TYR A 6 27.11 31.50 28.65
CA TYR A 6 27.04 30.14 28.11
C TYR A 6 25.89 30.08 27.11
N GLN A 7 26.20 30.01 25.81
CA GLN A 7 25.24 29.59 24.80
C GLN A 7 25.01 28.09 24.95
N GLN A 8 23.77 27.73 25.22
CA GLN A 8 23.27 26.36 25.23
C GLN A 8 23.23 25.84 23.78
N PRO A 9 23.75 24.64 23.47
CA PRO A 9 23.68 24.09 22.11
C PRO A 9 22.22 23.83 21.72
N PRO A 10 21.88 23.88 20.43
CA PRO A 10 20.54 23.54 19.97
C PRO A 10 20.24 22.09 20.33
N PHE A 11 19.17 21.89 21.11
CA PHE A 11 18.56 20.58 21.33
C PHE A 11 18.13 20.06 19.97
N PHE A 12 18.74 18.97 19.51
CA PHE A 12 18.17 18.15 18.46
C PHE A 12 16.99 17.38 19.08
N ASP A 13 15.78 17.60 18.57
CA ASP A 13 14.57 16.85 18.90
C ASP A 13 14.72 15.38 18.45
N ILE A 14 15.39 14.58 19.27
CA ILE A 14 15.56 13.12 19.05
C ILE A 14 14.59 12.32 19.94
N GLU A 15 13.86 12.96 20.86
CA GLU A 15 13.00 12.27 21.85
C GLU A 15 11.51 12.11 21.47
N GLU A 16 10.99 12.73 20.40
CA GLU A 16 9.57 12.57 20.04
C GLU A 16 9.25 11.23 19.35
N GLY A 17 10.19 10.67 18.58
CA GLY A 17 9.99 9.43 17.82
C GLY A 17 9.73 8.17 18.66
N SER A 18 9.99 8.21 19.98
CA SER A 18 9.79 7.05 20.87
C SER A 18 8.43 7.05 21.60
N ARG A 19 7.66 8.13 21.60
CA ARG A 19 6.40 8.21 22.39
C ARG A 19 5.14 7.81 21.64
N CYS A 20 5.14 7.94 20.31
CA CYS A 20 3.96 7.77 19.46
C CYS A 20 4.02 6.54 18.54
N ILE A 21 5.08 5.74 18.64
CA ILE A 21 5.19 4.43 18.01
C ILE A 21 5.12 3.37 19.11
N THR A 22 4.04 2.60 19.12
CA THR A 22 3.78 1.60 20.18
C THR A 22 3.50 0.23 19.57
N TYR A 23 3.74 -0.83 20.33
CA TYR A 23 3.34 -2.18 19.95
C TYR A 23 2.31 -2.70 20.96
N GLU A 24 1.15 -3.11 20.45
CA GLU A 24 0.11 -3.78 21.22
C GLU A 24 0.17 -5.29 20.97
N ALA A 25 0.43 -6.06 22.03
CA ALA A 25 0.61 -7.50 21.94
C ALA A 25 -0.69 -8.25 21.70
N ALA A 26 -1.82 -7.76 22.22
CA ALA A 26 -3.12 -8.40 22.04
C ALA A 26 -3.55 -8.42 20.56
N GLU A 27 -3.22 -7.34 19.83
CA GLU A 27 -3.57 -7.15 18.42
C GLU A 27 -2.41 -7.47 17.46
N ASN A 28 -1.25 -7.84 18.00
CA ASN A 28 0.01 -7.98 17.25
C ASN A 28 0.23 -6.81 16.27
N THR A 29 0.13 -5.57 16.78
CA THR A 29 0.08 -4.37 15.93
C THR A 29 1.03 -3.30 16.43
N ILE A 30 1.94 -2.85 15.56
CA ILE A 30 2.67 -1.61 15.72
C ILE A 30 1.75 -0.47 15.27
N THR A 31 1.47 0.49 16.15
CA THR A 31 0.68 1.69 15.85
C THR A 31 1.60 2.91 15.79
N ILE A 32 1.45 3.70 14.74
CA ILE A 32 2.11 4.99 14.55
C ILE A 32 1.05 6.08 14.69
N ASP A 33 1.23 6.94 15.69
CA ASP A 33 0.33 8.02 16.06
C ASP A 33 1.08 9.36 16.19
N CYS A 34 2.20 9.48 15.47
CA CYS A 34 3.01 10.70 15.41
C CYS A 34 2.49 11.55 14.26
N ASP A 35 2.31 12.87 14.43
CA ASP A 35 1.94 13.78 13.32
C ASP A 35 2.75 13.50 12.04
N HIS A 36 4.06 13.26 12.21
CA HIS A 36 4.96 12.79 11.19
C HIS A 36 5.86 11.66 11.73
N ALA A 37 6.02 10.57 10.97
CA ALA A 37 6.97 9.50 11.26
C ALA A 37 7.49 8.84 9.98
N SER A 38 8.63 8.17 10.09
CA SER A 38 9.25 7.39 9.02
C SER A 38 9.42 5.92 9.41
N PHE A 39 9.66 5.04 8.45
CA PHE A 39 10.02 3.65 8.76
C PHE A 39 11.34 3.57 9.56
N GLY A 40 12.23 4.55 9.35
CA GLY A 40 13.43 4.72 10.18
C GLY A 40 13.12 4.91 11.66
N ASP A 41 12.05 5.64 12.01
CA ASP A 41 11.58 5.79 13.39
C ASP A 41 11.06 4.47 13.96
N VAL A 42 10.33 3.68 13.15
CA VAL A 42 9.87 2.34 13.55
C VAL A 42 11.06 1.44 13.88
N ILE A 43 12.10 1.43 13.04
CA ILE A 43 13.32 0.65 13.26
C ILE A 43 14.05 1.09 14.54
N ARG A 44 14.07 2.39 14.83
CA ARG A 44 14.69 2.95 16.04
C ARG A 44 13.89 2.68 17.31
N THR A 45 12.58 2.48 17.21
CA THR A 45 11.71 2.29 18.39
C THR A 45 11.42 0.81 18.67
N ILE A 46 11.23 -0.02 17.63
CA ILE A 46 10.87 -1.43 17.78
C ILE A 46 12.11 -2.32 17.70
N HIS A 47 12.73 -2.60 18.85
CA HIS A 47 13.94 -3.43 18.94
C HIS A 47 13.68 -4.93 19.03
N ASN A 48 12.43 -5.35 19.26
CA ASN A 48 12.10 -6.75 19.44
C ASN A 48 12.04 -7.49 18.09
N ARG A 49 13.00 -8.38 17.87
CA ARG A 49 13.13 -9.22 16.65
C ARG A 49 11.97 -10.19 16.43
N SER A 50 11.14 -10.45 17.45
CA SER A 50 9.90 -11.22 17.25
C SER A 50 8.80 -10.39 16.57
N ILE A 51 8.97 -9.07 16.47
CA ILE A 51 8.01 -8.11 15.90
C ILE A 51 8.54 -7.53 14.60
N LEU A 52 9.78 -7.01 14.63
CA LEU A 52 10.47 -6.46 13.48
C LEU A 52 11.94 -6.90 13.51
N GLU A 53 12.35 -7.62 12.48
CA GLU A 53 13.70 -8.16 12.37
C GLU A 53 14.45 -7.50 11.21
N LYS A 54 15.63 -6.93 11.50
CA LYS A 54 16.59 -6.56 10.46
C LYS A 54 17.28 -7.83 9.95
N LEU A 55 17.28 -8.04 8.64
CA LEU A 55 17.92 -9.20 7.99
C LEU A 55 19.39 -8.94 7.68
N GLU A 56 20.08 -9.96 7.17
CA GLU A 56 21.53 -9.91 6.89
C GLU A 56 21.89 -8.85 5.85
N GLN A 57 21.07 -8.69 4.82
CA GLN A 57 21.27 -7.69 3.80
C GLN A 57 20.74 -6.33 4.27
N ASP A 58 21.58 -5.30 4.15
CA ASP A 58 21.21 -3.94 4.55
C ASP A 58 19.98 -3.45 3.78
N GLY A 59 19.07 -2.78 4.50
CA GLY A 59 17.81 -2.31 3.96
C GLY A 59 16.71 -3.37 3.85
N GLU A 60 16.96 -4.61 4.28
CA GLU A 60 15.95 -5.67 4.32
C GLU A 60 15.42 -5.90 5.74
N TYR A 61 14.09 -5.91 5.86
CA TYR A 61 13.39 -6.09 7.14
C TYR A 61 12.27 -7.11 7.01
N LEU A 62 12.11 -7.93 8.04
CA LEU A 62 11.00 -8.87 8.20
C LEU A 62 10.05 -8.36 9.28
N LEU A 63 8.87 -7.90 8.85
CA LEU A 63 7.78 -7.46 9.70
C LEU A 63 6.90 -8.67 10.09
N LYS A 64 6.78 -8.94 11.39
CA LYS A 64 6.03 -10.06 11.99
C LYS A 64 4.75 -9.62 12.72
N ALA A 65 4.39 -8.35 12.58
CA ALA A 65 3.23 -7.71 13.16
C ALA A 65 2.47 -6.87 12.12
N ASN A 66 1.25 -6.47 12.42
CA ASN A 66 0.59 -5.42 11.63
C ASN A 66 1.32 -4.08 11.85
N LEU A 67 1.26 -3.21 10.84
CA LEU A 67 1.69 -1.82 10.93
C LEU A 67 0.49 -0.92 10.66
N ARG A 68 0.02 -0.21 11.68
CA ARG A 68 -1.12 0.70 11.60
C ARG A 68 -0.66 2.15 11.64
N VAL A 69 -1.09 2.92 10.64
CA VAL A 69 -0.89 4.37 10.55
C VAL A 69 -2.19 5.04 10.97
N ALA A 70 -2.18 5.78 12.07
CA ALA A 70 -3.36 6.47 12.61
C ALA A 70 -3.90 7.55 11.65
N ASP A 71 -5.14 7.98 11.87
CA ASP A 71 -5.77 9.05 11.07
C ASP A 71 -5.09 10.40 11.33
N GLY A 72 -5.11 11.29 10.34
CA GLY A 72 -4.55 12.64 10.45
C GLY A 72 -3.02 12.74 10.40
N ILE A 73 -2.30 11.61 10.38
CA ILE A 73 -0.84 11.61 10.42
C ILE A 73 -0.18 11.32 9.06
N THR A 74 1.09 11.66 8.90
CA THR A 74 1.89 11.32 7.70
C THR A 74 2.99 10.31 8.03
N PHE A 75 2.98 9.17 7.33
CA PHE A 75 4.00 8.14 7.47
C PHE A 75 4.81 7.94 6.18
N GLU A 76 6.14 8.03 6.28
CA GLU A 76 7.07 7.86 5.15
C GLU A 76 7.76 6.47 5.18
N MET A 77 7.92 5.89 4.00
CA MET A 77 8.73 4.70 3.73
C MET A 77 9.56 4.97 2.49
N SER A 78 10.85 5.24 2.66
CA SER A 78 11.74 5.61 1.56
C SER A 78 13.03 4.82 1.57
N SER A 79 13.43 4.34 0.39
CA SER A 79 14.75 3.73 0.20
C SER A 79 15.89 4.71 0.41
N ASP A 80 15.75 5.96 -0.04
CA ASP A 80 16.77 6.99 0.06
C ASP A 80 16.87 7.60 1.46
N LYS A 81 15.74 7.88 2.11
CA LYS A 81 15.74 8.54 3.43
C LYS A 81 15.87 7.55 4.59
N ASP A 82 15.18 6.42 4.51
CA ASP A 82 15.11 5.45 5.62
C ASP A 82 16.07 4.27 5.45
N GLY A 83 16.69 4.15 4.27
CA GLY A 83 17.47 2.97 3.91
C GLY A 83 16.61 1.72 3.68
N LEU A 84 15.28 1.84 3.66
CA LEU A 84 14.37 0.70 3.49
C LEU A 84 14.30 0.30 2.01
N GLN A 85 14.92 -0.82 1.67
CA GLN A 85 14.89 -1.35 0.30
C GLN A 85 13.83 -2.42 0.12
N TYR A 86 13.71 -3.34 1.09
CA TYR A 86 12.81 -4.49 0.99
C TYR A 86 12.13 -4.80 2.33
N LEU A 87 10.82 -4.56 2.40
CA LEU A 87 9.98 -4.99 3.51
C LEU A 87 9.30 -6.33 3.19
N LYS A 88 9.63 -7.36 3.97
CA LYS A 88 9.01 -8.68 3.93
C LYS A 88 7.97 -8.77 5.05
N ILE A 89 6.74 -9.13 4.73
CA ILE A 89 5.64 -9.28 5.68
C ILE A 89 5.41 -10.75 5.96
N ALA A 90 5.63 -11.18 7.21
CA ALA A 90 5.38 -12.54 7.66
C ALA A 90 3.89 -12.77 7.98
N GLY A 91 3.40 -13.98 7.72
CA GLY A 91 2.03 -14.39 8.04
C GLY A 91 0.96 -13.54 7.33
N THR A 92 -0.22 -13.46 7.94
CA THR A 92 -1.37 -12.68 7.46
C THR A 92 -1.42 -11.28 8.07
N ASN A 93 -0.25 -10.67 8.30
CA ASN A 93 -0.15 -9.31 8.81
C ASN A 93 -0.36 -8.27 7.69
N GLY A 94 -0.80 -7.07 8.05
CA GLY A 94 -1.10 -6.01 7.09
C GLY A 94 -0.44 -4.68 7.44
N ILE A 95 -0.27 -3.86 6.41
CA ILE A 95 -0.06 -2.43 6.59
C ILE A 95 -1.42 -1.74 6.42
N ILE A 96 -1.93 -1.16 7.49
CA ILE A 96 -3.26 -0.56 7.57
C ILE A 96 -3.10 0.95 7.71
N VAL A 97 -3.69 1.71 6.80
CA VAL A 97 -3.45 3.14 6.66
C VAL A 97 -4.75 3.92 6.81
N HIS A 98 -4.88 4.66 7.90
CA HIS A 98 -5.95 5.65 8.10
C HIS A 98 -5.51 7.06 7.75
N GLY A 99 -4.27 7.42 8.08
CA GLY A 99 -3.68 8.71 7.71
C GLY A 99 -3.16 8.75 6.28
N LYS A 100 -2.12 9.53 6.07
CA LYS A 100 -1.41 9.70 4.80
C LYS A 100 -0.15 8.83 4.78
N LYS A 101 0.13 8.21 3.64
CA LYS A 101 1.35 7.42 3.47
C LYS A 101 2.14 7.82 2.22
N HIS A 102 3.45 7.89 2.37
CA HIS A 102 4.41 8.13 1.30
C HIS A 102 5.32 6.91 1.16
N ILE A 103 5.29 6.24 0.01
CA ILE A 103 6.15 5.09 -0.27
C ILE A 103 6.98 5.39 -1.52
N ASP A 104 8.29 5.39 -1.39
CA ASP A 104 9.20 5.75 -2.47
C ASP A 104 10.40 4.81 -2.59
N GLY A 105 10.50 4.11 -3.72
CA GLY A 105 11.62 3.21 -4.00
C GLY A 105 11.65 1.92 -3.17
N VAL A 106 10.53 1.50 -2.58
CA VAL A 106 10.48 0.35 -1.66
C VAL A 106 9.86 -0.88 -2.32
N LYS A 107 10.45 -2.06 -2.08
CA LYS A 107 9.83 -3.35 -2.39
C LYS A 107 9.09 -3.92 -1.18
N ILE A 108 7.86 -4.40 -1.36
CA ILE A 108 7.05 -5.02 -0.31
C ILE A 108 6.49 -6.36 -0.78
N THR A 109 6.72 -7.43 -0.01
CA THR A 109 6.17 -8.77 -0.32
C THR A 109 5.65 -9.52 0.90
N SER A 110 4.78 -10.51 0.65
CA SER A 110 4.47 -11.54 1.66
C SER A 110 5.58 -12.58 1.67
N TRP A 111 6.06 -12.94 2.85
CA TRP A 111 7.24 -13.79 3.03
C TRP A 111 7.00 -14.92 4.03
N ASP A 112 7.46 -16.11 3.69
CA ASP A 112 7.53 -17.24 4.61
C ASP A 112 8.98 -17.41 5.09
N ALA A 113 9.21 -17.07 6.35
CA ALA A 113 10.54 -17.16 6.97
C ALA A 113 11.03 -18.62 7.13
N SER A 114 10.13 -19.61 7.12
CA SER A 114 10.50 -21.02 7.29
C SER A 114 11.07 -21.62 6.00
N SER A 115 10.48 -21.27 4.86
CA SER A 115 10.97 -21.66 3.53
C SER A 115 11.95 -20.66 2.93
N ASN A 116 12.05 -19.46 3.52
CA ASN A 116 12.83 -18.33 3.02
C ASN A 116 12.46 -17.96 1.58
N ASP A 117 11.16 -17.87 1.30
CA ASP A 117 10.63 -17.55 -0.02
C ASP A 117 9.34 -16.71 0.10
N VAL A 118 8.90 -16.14 -1.03
CA VAL A 118 7.61 -15.45 -1.14
C VAL A 118 6.46 -16.43 -0.96
N VAL A 119 5.35 -15.95 -0.40
CA VAL A 119 4.15 -16.79 -0.22
C VAL A 119 3.39 -16.91 -1.55
N GLN A 120 3.43 -18.12 -2.12
CA GLN A 120 2.65 -18.46 -3.32
C GLN A 120 1.16 -18.55 -2.99
N GLN A 121 0.32 -18.35 -4.01
CA GLN A 121 -1.13 -18.34 -3.86
C GLN A 121 -1.76 -19.43 -4.73
N ASP A 122 -2.88 -19.98 -4.26
CA ASP A 122 -3.65 -20.93 -5.03
C ASP A 122 -4.64 -20.24 -5.99
N ARG A 123 -5.30 -21.03 -6.84
CA ARG A 123 -6.28 -20.50 -7.81
C ARG A 123 -7.53 -19.87 -7.18
N ASN A 124 -7.79 -20.15 -5.90
CA ASN A 124 -8.98 -19.71 -5.17
C ASN A 124 -8.71 -18.48 -4.29
N GLY A 125 -7.43 -18.10 -4.13
CA GLY A 125 -7.02 -17.05 -3.22
C GLY A 125 -7.12 -17.48 -1.75
N SER A 126 -7.00 -18.76 -1.42
CA SER A 126 -7.24 -19.26 -0.05
C SER A 126 -6.02 -19.16 0.87
N VAL A 127 -4.81 -19.01 0.32
CA VAL A 127 -3.58 -18.92 1.11
C VAL A 127 -3.47 -17.53 1.73
N GLY A 128 -3.39 -17.45 3.05
CA GLY A 128 -3.20 -16.20 3.75
C GLY A 128 -1.86 -15.54 3.40
N ARG A 129 -1.90 -14.26 3.03
CA ARG A 129 -0.71 -13.46 2.67
C ARG A 129 -0.76 -12.08 3.33
N GLY A 130 0.39 -11.44 3.41
CA GLY A 130 0.47 -10.03 3.80
C GLY A 130 -0.33 -9.14 2.87
N TYR A 131 -0.81 -8.00 3.35
CA TYR A 131 -1.68 -7.10 2.58
C TYR A 131 -1.43 -5.62 2.92
N ILE A 132 -1.93 -4.74 2.06
CA ILE A 132 -1.97 -3.30 2.29
C ILE A 132 -3.42 -2.85 2.18
N GLN A 133 -3.88 -2.16 3.21
CA GLN A 133 -5.23 -1.62 3.31
C GLN A 133 -5.16 -0.12 3.57
N PHE A 134 -5.89 0.63 2.77
CA PHE A 134 -6.18 2.04 3.00
C PHE A 134 -7.64 2.16 3.40
N ASP A 135 -7.88 2.76 4.55
CA ASP A 135 -9.19 2.87 5.14
C ASP A 135 -9.38 4.30 5.65
N ALA A 136 -10.13 5.09 4.86
CA ALA A 136 -10.23 6.55 4.96
C ALA A 136 -8.94 7.34 4.79
N SER A 137 -7.93 6.72 4.18
CA SER A 137 -6.68 7.41 3.87
C SER A 137 -6.88 8.48 2.80
N ARG A 138 -6.35 9.67 3.06
CA ARG A 138 -6.37 10.79 2.10
C ARG A 138 -4.97 11.26 1.76
N GLY A 139 -4.70 11.49 0.48
CA GLY A 139 -3.47 12.14 0.04
C GLY A 139 -2.25 11.23 -0.08
N SER A 140 -2.43 9.91 -0.02
CA SER A 140 -1.30 8.97 -0.09
C SER A 140 -0.59 9.00 -1.45
N GLU A 141 0.73 8.86 -1.45
CA GLU A 141 1.56 8.88 -2.66
C GLU A 141 2.52 7.69 -2.67
N ILE A 142 2.56 7.00 -3.81
CA ILE A 142 3.35 5.80 -4.01
C ILE A 142 4.10 5.95 -5.33
N THR A 143 5.42 5.99 -5.24
CA THR A 143 6.32 6.24 -6.36
C THR A 143 7.40 5.17 -6.44
N ILE A 144 7.69 4.73 -7.67
CA ILE A 144 8.88 3.91 -7.99
C ILE A 144 9.01 2.67 -7.06
N SER A 145 7.89 2.09 -6.65
CA SER A 145 7.84 1.03 -5.64
C SER A 145 7.38 -0.29 -6.25
N GLU A 146 7.70 -1.42 -5.61
CA GLU A 146 7.32 -2.76 -6.06
C GLU A 146 6.48 -3.47 -5.00
N PHE A 147 5.28 -3.93 -5.38
CA PHE A 147 4.39 -4.69 -4.53
C PHE A 147 4.16 -6.05 -5.14
N ALA A 148 4.48 -7.11 -4.40
CA ALA A 148 4.38 -8.45 -4.96
C ALA A 148 3.95 -9.53 -3.97
N TYR A 149 3.24 -10.53 -4.49
CA TYR A 149 2.80 -11.68 -3.70
C TYR A 149 1.92 -11.32 -2.50
N LEU A 150 1.19 -10.20 -2.55
CA LEU A 150 0.31 -9.76 -1.46
C LEU A 150 -1.15 -10.15 -1.72
N GLY A 151 -1.89 -10.29 -0.62
CA GLY A 151 -3.34 -10.41 -0.59
C GLY A 151 -3.92 -11.78 -0.89
N TYR A 152 -5.16 -11.98 -0.46
CA TYR A 152 -5.90 -13.23 -0.60
C TYR A 152 -7.41 -12.95 -0.62
N ASN A 153 -8.25 -13.95 -0.81
CA ASN A 153 -9.69 -13.78 -1.03
C ASN A 153 -10.47 -13.50 0.26
N GLU A 154 -10.18 -12.35 0.88
CA GLU A 154 -10.76 -11.89 2.14
C GLU A 154 -11.01 -10.37 2.07
N LEU A 155 -12.16 -9.90 2.54
CA LEU A 155 -12.52 -8.48 2.48
C LEU A 155 -11.48 -7.60 3.17
N GLY A 156 -11.07 -6.52 2.50
CA GLY A 156 -10.05 -5.60 2.99
C GLY A 156 -8.61 -6.12 2.96
N ARG A 157 -8.38 -7.37 2.53
CA ARG A 157 -7.06 -8.03 2.52
C ARG A 157 -6.71 -8.61 1.15
N ARG A 158 -7.30 -8.07 0.08
CA ARG A 158 -7.19 -8.63 -1.29
C ARG A 158 -5.87 -8.35 -1.99
N GLY A 159 -5.00 -7.54 -1.40
CA GLY A 159 -3.68 -7.20 -1.92
C GLY A 159 -3.39 -5.76 -1.59
N PHE A 160 -3.79 -4.87 -2.49
CA PHE A 160 -3.80 -3.43 -2.28
C PHE A 160 -5.25 -2.94 -2.31
N ASP A 161 -5.83 -2.71 -1.14
CA ASP A 161 -7.28 -2.54 -0.94
C ASP A 161 -7.60 -1.14 -0.42
N LEU A 162 -8.50 -0.41 -1.07
CA LEU A 162 -8.95 0.91 -0.66
C LEU A 162 -10.43 0.86 -0.30
N HIS A 163 -10.73 1.12 0.97
CA HIS A 163 -12.10 1.27 1.45
C HIS A 163 -12.62 2.68 1.19
N GLY A 164 -13.85 2.73 0.67
CA GLY A 164 -14.67 3.92 0.46
C GLY A 164 -15.82 4.01 1.46
N GLU A 165 -16.77 4.91 1.18
CA GLU A 165 -17.95 5.13 2.02
C GLU A 165 -18.74 3.82 2.22
N GLY A 166 -19.03 3.48 3.49
CA GLY A 166 -19.77 2.27 3.86
C GLY A 166 -19.02 0.94 3.70
N ALA A 167 -17.76 0.97 3.24
CA ALA A 167 -16.91 -0.22 3.14
C ALA A 167 -15.94 -0.37 4.32
N SER A 168 -15.69 0.71 5.06
CA SER A 168 -14.88 0.70 6.28
C SER A 168 -15.62 0.02 7.43
N SER A 169 -14.97 -0.94 8.09
CA SER A 169 -15.45 -1.50 9.37
C SER A 169 -15.31 -0.52 10.53
N PHE A 170 -14.48 0.52 10.36
CA PHE A 170 -14.18 1.50 11.39
C PHE A 170 -15.04 2.77 11.26
N GLY A 171 -15.88 2.86 10.21
CA GLY A 171 -16.74 4.02 9.97
C GLY A 171 -15.98 5.28 9.54
N TYR A 172 -14.68 5.16 9.27
CA TYR A 172 -13.91 6.23 8.66
C TYR A 172 -14.33 6.35 7.19
N GLY A 173 -14.37 7.58 6.68
CA GLY A 173 -14.91 7.90 5.36
C GLY A 173 -14.14 7.25 4.19
N PRO A 174 -14.45 7.63 2.95
CA PRO A 174 -13.77 7.05 1.79
C PRO A 174 -12.29 7.40 1.70
N SER A 175 -11.47 6.44 1.25
CA SER A 175 -10.08 6.71 0.83
C SER A 175 -10.08 7.55 -0.45
N SER A 176 -9.22 8.57 -0.52
CA SER A 176 -9.21 9.50 -1.64
C SER A 176 -7.87 10.16 -1.90
N ASP A 177 -7.79 10.90 -3.01
CA ASP A 177 -6.67 11.80 -3.32
C ASP A 177 -5.32 11.05 -3.39
N MET A 178 -5.31 9.85 -3.98
CA MET A 178 -4.12 8.98 -4.03
C MET A 178 -3.40 9.06 -5.37
N ILE A 179 -2.07 9.05 -5.34
CA ILE A 179 -1.22 8.95 -6.54
C ILE A 179 -0.38 7.68 -6.47
N ILE A 180 -0.45 6.86 -7.52
CA ILE A 180 0.43 5.71 -7.77
C ILE A 180 1.15 5.97 -9.08
N ARG A 181 2.48 6.04 -9.04
CA ARG A 181 3.29 6.36 -10.23
C ARG A 181 4.57 5.54 -10.33
N GLY A 182 4.91 5.12 -11.56
CA GLY A 182 6.20 4.47 -11.81
C GLY A 182 6.39 3.15 -11.06
N SER A 183 5.31 2.57 -10.53
CA SER A 183 5.37 1.45 -9.58
C SER A 183 5.00 0.13 -10.25
N LYS A 184 5.35 -0.98 -9.62
CA LYS A 184 5.12 -2.34 -10.14
C LYS A 184 4.26 -3.14 -9.18
N PHE A 185 3.27 -3.84 -9.73
CA PHE A 185 2.36 -4.70 -8.97
C PHE A 185 2.25 -6.06 -9.64
N HIS A 186 2.73 -7.11 -8.97
CA HIS A 186 2.71 -8.44 -9.58
C HIS A 186 2.54 -9.62 -8.65
N HIS A 187 1.97 -10.71 -9.17
CA HIS A 187 1.65 -11.91 -8.38
C HIS A 187 0.72 -11.60 -7.18
N MET A 188 0.04 -10.46 -7.23
CA MET A 188 -0.96 -10.04 -6.25
C MET A 188 -2.22 -10.88 -6.45
N TRP A 189 -3.01 -11.06 -5.39
CA TRP A 189 -4.34 -11.62 -5.57
C TRP A 189 -5.20 -10.63 -6.35
N ARG A 190 -5.36 -9.41 -5.82
CA ARG A 190 -5.80 -8.22 -6.55
C ARG A 190 -4.75 -7.12 -6.39
N ALA A 191 -4.26 -6.63 -7.51
CA ALA A 191 -3.13 -5.71 -7.51
C ALA A 191 -3.51 -4.28 -7.08
N PHE A 192 -4.71 -3.84 -7.50
CA PHE A 192 -5.39 -2.65 -7.00
C PHE A 192 -6.88 -2.97 -6.93
N TYR A 193 -7.49 -2.76 -5.77
CA TYR A 193 -8.92 -2.91 -5.56
C TYR A 193 -9.45 -1.74 -4.75
N SER A 194 -10.59 -1.18 -5.14
CA SER A 194 -11.27 -0.17 -4.34
C SER A 194 -12.78 -0.40 -4.28
N THR A 195 -13.41 0.03 -3.20
CA THR A 195 -14.88 0.10 -3.09
C THR A 195 -15.25 1.53 -2.73
N GLY A 196 -15.74 2.36 -3.64
CA GLY A 196 -16.18 3.74 -3.30
C GLY A 196 -15.05 4.74 -2.98
N ALA A 197 -13.80 4.40 -3.30
CA ALA A 197 -12.69 5.34 -3.25
C ALA A 197 -12.72 6.29 -4.46
N TYR A 198 -12.15 7.48 -4.36
CA TYR A 198 -12.23 8.48 -5.43
C TYR A 198 -11.00 9.39 -5.55
N ASN A 199 -10.91 10.13 -6.67
CA ASN A 199 -9.79 11.02 -6.99
C ASN A 199 -8.43 10.31 -6.93
N ILE A 200 -8.28 9.26 -7.74
CA ILE A 200 -7.07 8.42 -7.74
C ILE A 200 -6.38 8.49 -9.11
N THR A 201 -5.07 8.70 -9.10
CA THR A 201 -4.25 8.63 -10.31
C THR A 201 -3.33 7.43 -10.25
N ILE A 202 -3.43 6.53 -11.24
CA ILE A 202 -2.52 5.42 -11.47
C ILE A 202 -1.84 5.65 -12.82
N ASP A 203 -0.57 6.03 -12.79
CA ASP A 203 0.12 6.53 -13.96
C ASP A 203 1.50 5.90 -14.16
N ARG A 204 1.86 5.57 -15.41
CA ARG A 204 3.20 5.04 -15.76
C ARG A 204 3.63 3.83 -14.90
N SER A 205 2.68 2.99 -14.48
CA SER A 205 2.93 1.83 -13.62
C SER A 205 2.78 0.53 -14.39
N GLU A 206 3.36 -0.55 -13.87
CA GLU A 206 3.35 -1.89 -14.47
C GLU A 206 2.53 -2.85 -13.61
N PHE A 207 1.57 -3.54 -14.21
CA PHE A 207 0.72 -4.52 -13.54
C PHE A 207 0.79 -5.85 -14.28
N HIS A 208 1.39 -6.88 -13.65
CA HIS A 208 1.55 -8.16 -14.34
C HIS A 208 1.42 -9.41 -13.49
N HIS A 209 1.04 -10.53 -14.11
CA HIS A 209 0.96 -11.83 -13.45
C HIS A 209 0.07 -11.81 -12.18
N ASN A 210 -0.89 -10.89 -12.10
CA ASN A 210 -1.84 -10.82 -10.99
C ASN A 210 -2.96 -11.84 -11.21
N LEU A 211 -3.36 -12.48 -10.12
CA LEU A 211 -4.12 -13.73 -10.17
C LEU A 211 -5.61 -13.53 -10.42
N ASN A 212 -6.20 -12.48 -9.83
CA ASN A 212 -7.63 -12.21 -9.93
C ASN A 212 -7.90 -10.98 -10.80
N TYR A 213 -7.39 -9.81 -10.39
CA TYR A 213 -7.52 -8.55 -11.13
C TYR A 213 -6.25 -7.70 -11.02
N ALA A 214 -5.92 -6.97 -12.09
CA ALA A 214 -4.83 -6.00 -12.07
C ALA A 214 -5.30 -4.68 -11.44
N VAL A 215 -6.24 -3.98 -12.09
CA VAL A 215 -6.78 -2.70 -11.64
C VAL A 215 -8.30 -2.80 -11.59
N ASP A 216 -8.87 -2.94 -10.38
CA ASP A 216 -10.30 -3.18 -10.13
C ASP A 216 -10.94 -2.12 -9.22
N PRO A 217 -11.10 -0.87 -9.70
CA PRO A 217 -12.09 0.03 -9.14
C PRO A 217 -13.48 -0.61 -9.10
N HIS A 218 -14.09 -0.65 -7.93
CA HIS A 218 -15.35 -1.33 -7.71
C HIS A 218 -16.34 -0.45 -6.93
N SER A 219 -17.62 -0.79 -7.04
CA SER A 219 -18.71 -0.34 -6.16
C SER A 219 -18.69 1.16 -5.84
N GLY A 220 -19.03 1.99 -6.81
CA GLY A 220 -19.16 3.43 -6.58
C GLY A 220 -17.85 4.22 -6.64
N SER A 221 -16.72 3.59 -6.99
CA SER A 221 -15.45 4.32 -7.16
C SER A 221 -15.52 5.32 -8.32
N HIS A 222 -14.96 6.53 -8.15
CA HIS A 222 -15.11 7.58 -9.16
C HIS A 222 -13.92 8.53 -9.27
N ASP A 223 -13.91 9.37 -10.31
CA ASP A 223 -12.86 10.38 -10.56
C ASP A 223 -11.46 9.78 -10.61
N MET A 224 -11.24 8.72 -11.41
CA MET A 224 -9.92 8.08 -11.49
C MET A 224 -9.27 8.20 -12.86
N ASN A 225 -7.98 8.48 -12.85
CA ASN A 225 -7.13 8.50 -14.03
C ASN A 225 -6.22 7.27 -14.01
N ILE A 226 -6.45 6.34 -14.92
CA ILE A 226 -5.64 5.13 -15.13
C ILE A 226 -4.93 5.31 -16.47
N THR A 227 -3.71 5.86 -16.43
CA THR A 227 -3.03 6.37 -17.63
C THR A 227 -1.63 5.80 -17.83
N ASN A 228 -1.25 5.60 -19.10
CA ASN A 228 0.14 5.25 -19.47
C ASN A 228 0.71 4.01 -18.76
N ASN A 229 -0.14 3.09 -18.30
CA ASN A 229 0.29 1.89 -17.59
C ASN A 229 0.58 0.75 -18.56
N TRP A 230 1.46 -0.17 -18.17
CA TRP A 230 1.64 -1.44 -18.87
C TRP A 230 0.95 -2.56 -18.08
N VAL A 231 -0.13 -3.11 -18.65
CA VAL A 231 -1.00 -4.08 -17.97
C VAL A 231 -1.02 -5.39 -18.76
N HIS A 232 -0.31 -6.41 -18.28
CA HIS A 232 -0.10 -7.64 -19.04
C HIS A 232 -0.05 -8.93 -18.23
N HIS A 233 -0.43 -10.06 -18.83
CA HIS A 233 -0.34 -11.38 -18.18
C HIS A 233 -1.16 -11.49 -16.88
N ASN A 234 -2.22 -10.69 -16.73
CA ASN A 234 -3.14 -10.79 -15.61
C ASN A 234 -4.36 -11.65 -16.00
N SER A 235 -5.11 -12.14 -15.03
CA SER A 235 -6.40 -12.76 -15.30
C SER A 235 -7.35 -11.78 -16.01
N ILE A 236 -7.60 -10.63 -15.40
CA ILE A 236 -8.25 -9.47 -16.01
C ILE A 236 -7.35 -8.25 -15.78
N GLY A 237 -7.17 -7.44 -16.82
CA GLY A 237 -6.39 -6.20 -16.77
C GLY A 237 -7.11 -5.09 -15.99
N ILE A 238 -7.58 -4.07 -16.72
CA ILE A 238 -8.31 -2.93 -16.15
C ILE A 238 -9.81 -3.26 -16.16
N ILE A 239 -10.47 -3.15 -15.02
CA ILE A 239 -11.90 -3.38 -14.89
C ILE A 239 -12.53 -2.29 -14.03
N CYS A 240 -13.76 -1.93 -14.37
CA CYS A 240 -14.66 -1.31 -13.41
C CYS A 240 -15.86 -2.23 -13.21
N SER A 241 -16.20 -2.52 -11.96
CA SER A 241 -17.38 -3.32 -11.63
C SER A 241 -18.26 -2.62 -10.60
N LEU A 242 -19.49 -2.33 -11.03
CA LEU A 242 -20.59 -1.71 -10.29
C LEU A 242 -20.37 -0.21 -9.99
N ASN A 243 -21.12 0.63 -10.70
CA ASN A 243 -21.33 2.05 -10.38
C ASN A 243 -20.06 2.90 -10.40
N CYS A 244 -19.01 2.57 -11.17
CA CYS A 244 -17.91 3.53 -11.31
C CYS A 244 -18.29 4.66 -12.27
N THR A 245 -17.86 5.88 -11.97
CA THR A 245 -18.15 7.04 -12.81
C THR A 245 -16.95 7.96 -12.96
N ASN A 246 -16.93 8.77 -14.01
CA ASN A 246 -15.83 9.70 -14.31
C ASN A 246 -14.43 9.05 -14.29
N MET A 247 -14.30 7.92 -15.00
CA MET A 247 -13.03 7.21 -15.16
C MET A 247 -12.36 7.61 -16.47
N LEU A 248 -11.08 7.94 -16.44
CA LEU A 248 -10.23 8.09 -17.63
C LEU A 248 -9.27 6.91 -17.73
N ILE A 249 -9.37 6.13 -18.81
CA ILE A 249 -8.48 5.02 -19.12
C ILE A 249 -7.79 5.34 -20.46
N GLU A 250 -6.56 5.85 -20.40
CA GLU A 250 -5.89 6.40 -21.58
C GLU A 250 -4.41 6.07 -21.68
N GLY A 251 -3.94 5.74 -22.89
CA GLY A 251 -2.50 5.57 -23.16
C GLY A 251 -1.90 4.31 -22.56
N ASN A 252 -2.72 3.40 -22.02
CA ASN A 252 -2.23 2.18 -21.40
C ASN A 252 -1.85 1.16 -22.47
N LYS A 253 -0.74 0.45 -22.30
CA LYS A 253 -0.44 -0.74 -23.11
C LYS A 253 -1.07 -1.96 -22.44
N VAL A 254 -2.15 -2.50 -23.02
CA VAL A 254 -2.90 -3.61 -22.42
C VAL A 254 -2.86 -4.85 -23.30
N GLU A 255 -2.10 -5.87 -22.89
CA GLU A 255 -1.81 -7.05 -23.75
C GLU A 255 -1.68 -8.35 -22.96
N ASN A 256 -1.89 -9.50 -23.60
CA ASN A 256 -1.63 -10.82 -23.00
C ASN A 256 -2.35 -11.11 -21.67
N ASN A 257 -3.47 -10.43 -21.38
CA ASN A 257 -4.33 -10.77 -20.25
C ASN A 257 -5.24 -11.95 -20.63
N VAL A 258 -5.55 -12.82 -19.66
CA VAL A 258 -6.19 -14.13 -19.92
C VAL A 258 -7.65 -13.99 -20.33
N ARG A 259 -8.45 -13.19 -19.61
CA ARG A 259 -9.90 -13.07 -19.82
C ARG A 259 -10.27 -11.79 -20.55
N ALA A 260 -9.75 -10.65 -20.11
CA ALA A 260 -10.03 -9.35 -20.70
C ALA A 260 -8.88 -8.37 -20.46
N GLY A 261 -8.62 -7.50 -21.44
CA GLY A 261 -7.70 -6.38 -21.30
C GLY A 261 -8.34 -5.23 -20.51
N ILE A 262 -9.38 -4.62 -21.08
CA ILE A 262 -10.21 -3.59 -20.43
C ILE A 262 -11.65 -4.08 -20.39
N PHE A 263 -12.27 -4.07 -19.21
CA PHE A 263 -13.62 -4.62 -19.01
C PHE A 263 -14.53 -3.64 -18.25
N PHE A 264 -15.55 -3.13 -18.93
CA PHE A 264 -16.61 -2.34 -18.31
C PHE A 264 -17.76 -3.27 -17.94
N SER A 265 -17.88 -3.58 -16.65
CA SER A 265 -18.75 -4.67 -16.18
C SER A 265 -20.17 -4.20 -15.90
N ARG A 266 -20.38 -3.32 -14.92
CA ARG A 266 -21.73 -3.00 -14.41
C ARG A 266 -21.89 -1.51 -14.12
N ASN A 267 -22.85 -0.89 -14.79
CA ASN A 267 -23.30 0.50 -14.57
C ASN A 267 -22.13 1.50 -14.48
N MET A 268 -21.26 1.48 -15.50
CA MET A 268 -20.19 2.46 -15.62
C MET A 268 -20.69 3.64 -16.45
N THR A 269 -20.54 4.86 -15.94
CA THR A 269 -21.07 6.09 -16.56
C THR A 269 -20.00 7.15 -16.69
N ASP A 270 -20.22 8.13 -17.57
CA ASP A 270 -19.37 9.33 -17.74
C ASP A 270 -17.86 9.05 -17.83
N SER A 271 -17.49 7.92 -18.42
CA SER A 271 -16.12 7.41 -18.44
C SER A 271 -15.60 7.29 -19.87
N ILE A 272 -14.29 7.47 -20.03
CA ILE A 272 -13.60 7.48 -21.32
C ILE A 272 -12.52 6.40 -21.31
N ALA A 273 -12.55 5.50 -22.29
CA ALA A 273 -11.39 4.71 -22.69
C ALA A 273 -10.97 5.08 -24.12
N ARG A 274 -9.71 5.50 -24.29
CA ARG A 274 -9.16 5.86 -25.60
C ARG A 274 -7.65 5.63 -25.66
N ASN A 275 -7.13 5.35 -26.86
CA ASN A 275 -5.68 5.21 -27.11
C ASN A 275 -4.99 4.15 -26.23
N ASN A 276 -5.59 2.97 -26.05
CA ASN A 276 -5.03 1.85 -25.27
C ASN A 276 -4.71 0.63 -26.16
#